data_AF-A0A1L0CCM6-F1
#
_entry.id   AF-A0A1L0CCM6-F1
#
_cell.length_a   1.000
_cell.length_b   1.000
_cell.length_c   1.000
_cell.angle_alpha   90.00
_cell.angle_beta   90.00
_cell.angle_gamma   90.00
#
_symmetry.space_group_name_H-M   'P 1'
#
loop_
_entity.id
_entity.type
_entity.pdbx_description
1 polymer ?
#
loop_
_entity_poly.entity_id
_entity_poly.type
_entity_poly.pdbx_seq_one_letter_code
_entity_poly.pdbx_strand_id
1 'polypeptide(L)' 'MTLSISLTQEQVIIMEAILVHNEDHVLGLRYTRIDINSISELRRLVQLNLADESLLHRDIEHLAHSPPKL' A
#
# COMPACT_ATOMS: atom_id res chain seq x y z
N MET A 1 -0.97 12.14 8.27
CA MET A 1 -2.41 11.84 8.45
C MET A 1 -2.58 10.34 8.54
N THR A 2 -3.61 9.84 9.22
CA THR A 2 -3.91 8.41 9.27
C THR A 2 -4.90 8.05 8.17
N LEU A 3 -4.59 7.00 7.41
CA LEU A 3 -5.46 6.41 6.41
C LEU A 3 -5.93 5.04 6.90
N SER A 4 -7.22 4.76 6.72
CA SER A 4 -7.84 3.48 7.06
C SER A 4 -8.54 2.91 5.84
N ILE A 5 -8.19 1.68 5.48
CA ILE A 5 -8.81 0.95 4.36
C ILE A 5 -9.54 -0.25 4.95
N SER A 6 -10.87 -0.24 4.88
CA SER A 6 -11.69 -1.36 5.37
C SER A 6 -11.84 -2.40 4.27
N LEU A 7 -11.36 -3.62 4.50
CA LEU A 7 -11.47 -4.74 3.55
C LEU A 7 -12.73 -5.56 3.82
N THR A 8 -13.04 -5.77 5.10
CA THR A 8 -14.25 -6.44 5.60
C THR A 8 -14.72 -5.73 6.87
N GLN A 9 -15.73 -6.29 7.56
CA GLN A 9 -16.18 -5.77 8.85
C GLN A 9 -15.15 -5.93 9.97
N GLU A 10 -14.21 -6.88 9.84
CA GLU A 10 -13.22 -7.21 10.87
C GLU A 10 -11.77 -6.89 10.44
N GLN A 11 -11.55 -6.64 9.15
CA GLN A 11 -10.22 -6.35 8.60
C GLN A 11 -10.10 -4.91 8.13
N VAL A 12 -9.17 -4.19 8.76
CA VAL A 12 -8.84 -2.80 8.42
C VAL A 12 -7.33 -2.68 8.31
N ILE A 13 -6.84 -2.12 7.21
CA ILE A 13 -5.45 -1.70 7.04
C ILE A 13 -5.34 -0.28 7.56
N ILE A 14 -4.42 -0.03 8.49
CA ILE A 14 -4.16 1.30 9.05
C ILE A 14 -2.74 1.72 8.70
N MET A 15 -2.57 2.95 8.23
CA MET A 15 -1.25 3.50 7.91
C MET A 15 -1.18 5.00 8.16
N GLU A 16 0.02 5.50 8.43
CA GLU A 16 0.32 6.92 8.32
C GLU A 16 0.72 7.25 6.89
N ALA A 17 0.19 8.36 6.37
CA ALA A 17 0.49 8.85 5.04
C ALA A 17 0.61 10.38 5.01
N ILE A 18 1.18 10.87 3.92
CA ILE A 18 1.24 12.29 3.56
C ILE A 18 0.64 12.49 2.17
N LEU A 19 -0.03 13.62 1.97
CA LEU A 19 -0.50 14.05 0.65
C LEU A 19 0.71 14.50 -0.17
N VAL A 20 0.87 13.91 -1.35
CA VAL A 20 1.98 14.20 -2.27
C VAL A 20 1.51 14.72 -3.62
N HIS A 21 0.23 14.54 -3.93
CA HIS A 21 -0.38 15.02 -5.17
C HIS A 21 -1.82 15.42 -4.89
N ASN A 22 -2.25 16.52 -5.49
CA ASN A 22 -3.61 17.04 -5.39
C ASN A 22 -4.02 17.56 -6.77
N GLU A 23 -4.81 16.77 -7.47
CA GLU A 23 -5.42 17.12 -8.75
C GLU A 23 -6.93 16.98 -8.64
N ASP A 24 -7.66 17.55 -9.61
CA ASP A 24 -9.12 17.52 -9.60
C ASP A 24 -9.63 16.08 -9.42
N HIS A 25 -10.39 15.87 -8.34
CA HIS A 25 -10.96 14.60 -7.92
C HIS A 25 -10.00 13.46 -7.52
N VAL A 26 -8.68 13.70 -7.48
CA VAL A 26 -7.68 12.67 -7.13
C VAL A 26 -6.67 13.18 -6.11
N LEU A 27 -6.54 12.44 -5.01
CA LEU A 27 -5.52 12.66 -4.00
C LEU A 27 -4.45 11.56 -4.09
N GLY A 28 -3.20 11.94 -4.34
CA GLY A 28 -2.07 11.03 -4.27
C GLY A 28 -1.48 11.03 -2.86
N LEU A 29 -1.41 9.85 -2.25
CA LEU A 29 -0.89 9.65 -0.90
C LEU A 29 0.39 8.79 -0.94
N ARG A 30 1.37 9.14 -0.12
CA ARG A 30 2.55 8.31 0.15
C ARG A 30 2.51 7.86 1.60
N TYR A 31 2.52 6.55 1.85
CA TYR A 31 2.64 6.04 3.21
C TYR A 31 4.00 6.40 3.80
N THR A 32 4.03 6.72 5.09
CA THR A 32 5.24 7.03 5.84
C THR A 32 5.54 5.94 6.87
N ARG A 33 4.50 5.36 7.47
CA ARG A 33 4.60 4.28 8.44
C ARG A 33 3.39 3.36 8.30
N ILE A 34 3.63 2.06 8.44
CA ILE A 34 2.60 1.02 8.45
C ILE A 34 3.08 -0.10 9.37
N ASP A 35 2.17 -0.67 10.16
CA ASP A 35 2.50 -1.79 11.03
C ASP A 35 2.59 -3.12 10.25
N ILE A 36 3.22 -4.13 10.86
CA ILE A 36 3.47 -5.42 10.22
C ILE A 36 2.20 -6.20 9.88
N ASN A 37 1.11 -6.02 10.64
CA ASN A 37 -0.15 -6.70 10.36
C ASN A 37 -0.82 -6.03 9.16
N SER A 38 -0.91 -4.70 9.17
CA SER A 38 -1.48 -3.90 8.08
C SER A 38 -0.75 -4.10 6.75
N ILE A 39 0.60 -4.15 6.74
CA ILE A 39 1.36 -4.40 5.49
C ILE A 39 1.20 -5.84 4.99
N SER A 40 1.02 -6.81 5.89
CA SER A 40 0.77 -8.21 5.51
C SER A 40 -0.59 -8.38 4.85
N GLU A 41 -1.63 -7.72 5.38
CA GLU A 41 -2.96 -7.69 4.77
C GLU A 41 -2.95 -6.95 3.42
N LEU A 42 -2.25 -5.81 3.33
CA LEU A 42 -2.08 -5.10 2.07
C LEU A 42 -1.39 -5.97 1.01
N ARG A 43 -0.31 -6.68 1.39
CA ARG A 43 0.37 -7.63 0.52
C ARG A 43 -0.62 -8.67 0.03
N ARG A 44 -1.33 -9.36 0.93
CA ARG A 44 -2.32 -10.39 0.61
C ARG A 44 -3.39 -9.89 -0.35
N LEU A 45 -3.92 -8.69 -0.11
CA LEU A 45 -4.88 -8.02 -1.00
C LEU A 45 -4.32 -7.87 -2.41
N VAL A 46 -3.07 -7.41 -2.55
CA VAL A 46 -2.40 -7.32 -3.85
C VAL A 46 -2.22 -8.70 -4.48
N GLN A 47 -1.81 -9.73 -3.73
CA GLN A 47 -1.67 -11.10 -4.26
C GLN A 47 -3.00 -11.64 -4.82
N LEU A 48 -4.11 -11.42 -4.11
CA LEU A 48 -5.42 -11.91 -4.51
C LEU A 48 -5.95 -11.22 -5.78
N ASN A 49 -5.56 -9.97 -6.01
CA ASN A 49 -5.94 -9.24 -7.22
C ASN A 49 -5.01 -9.54 -8.41
N LEU A 50 -3.80 -10.05 -8.15
CA LEU A 50 -2.88 -10.47 -9.19
C LEU A 50 -3.21 -11.91 -9.62
N ALA A 51 -3.62 -12.07 -10.88
CA ALA A 51 -3.89 -13.39 -11.46
C ALA A 51 -2.63 -14.25 -11.66
N ASP A 52 -1.43 -13.67 -11.47
CA ASP A 52 -0.12 -14.31 -11.67
C ASP A 52 0.83 -13.94 -10.52
N GLU A 53 1.30 -14.97 -9.80
CA GLU A 53 2.16 -14.86 -8.61
C GLU A 53 3.57 -14.31 -8.94
N SER A 54 4.01 -14.41 -10.20
CA SER A 54 5.28 -13.84 -10.66
C SER A 54 5.28 -12.31 -10.66
N LEU A 55 4.14 -11.67 -10.92
CA LEU A 55 3.99 -10.21 -10.88
C LEU A 55 4.08 -9.68 -9.45
N LEU A 56 3.55 -10.43 -8.49
CA LEU A 56 3.62 -10.07 -7.09
C LEU A 56 5.07 -10.02 -6.58
N HIS A 57 5.88 -11.03 -6.91
CA HIS A 57 7.26 -11.10 -6.44
C HIS A 57 8.05 -9.86 -6.88
N ARG A 58 7.84 -9.44 -8.13
CA ARG A 58 8.43 -8.23 -8.71
C ARG A 58 7.99 -6.96 -7.99
N ASP A 59 6.71 -6.81 -7.67
CA ASP A 59 6.19 -5.59 -7.03
C ASP A 59 6.67 -5.47 -5.56
N ILE A 60 6.78 -6.59 -4.83
CA ILE A 60 7.36 -6.60 -3.48
C ILE A 60 8.84 -6.24 -3.51
N GLU A 61 9.60 -6.78 -4.46
CA GLU A 61 11.01 -6.41 -4.64
C GLU A 61 11.14 -4.92 -4.92
N HIS A 62 10.27 -4.32 -5.74
CA HIS A 62 10.25 -2.88 -6.02
C HIS A 62 9.88 -2.03 -4.79
N LEU A 63 8.97 -2.50 -3.93
CA LEU A 63 8.63 -1.82 -2.68
C LEU A 63 9.76 -1.90 -1.64
N ALA A 64 10.46 -3.04 -1.59
CA ALA A 64 11.62 -3.25 -0.70
C ALA A 64 12.88 -2.51 -1.19
N HIS A 65 13.05 -2.40 -2.51
CA HIS A 65 14.15 -1.70 -3.16
C HIS A 65 13.64 -0.41 -3.80
N SER A 66 13.10 0.50 -3.00
CA SER A 66 12.89 1.85 -3.50
C SER A 66 14.27 2.50 -3.68
N PRO A 67 14.74 2.76 -4.92
CA PRO A 67 15.98 3.50 -5.09
C PRO A 67 15.78 4.92 -4.54
N PRO A 68 16.83 5.55 -3.99
CA PRO A 68 16.72 6.93 -3.52
C PRO A 68 16.26 7.79 -4.70
N LYS A 69 15.11 8.45 -4.55
CA LYS A 69 14.69 9.46 -5.52
C LYS A 69 15.70 10.61 -5.45
N LEU A 70 16.44 10.79 -6.54
CA LEU A 70 17.16 12.03 -6.86
C LEU A 70 16.20 13.23 -6.78
#